data_AF-A0A6A5XY44-F1
#
_entry.id   AF-A0A6A5XY44-F1
#
_cell.length_a   1.000
_cell.length_b   1.000
_cell.length_c   1.000
_cell.angle_alpha   90.00
_cell.angle_beta   90.00
_cell.angle_gamma   90.00
#
_symmetry.space_group_name_H-M   'P 1'
#
loop_
_entity.id
_entity.type
_entity.pdbx_description
1 polymer ?
#
loop_
_entity_poly.entity_id
_entity_poly.type
_entity_poly.pdbx_seq_one_letter_code
_entity_poly.pdbx_strand_id
1 'polypeptide(L)'
;MEVSDTMLDNQNGTLGLVSLPTEILASIYKAQSSFADALNLSATCHRLRDVWKEHRGLIIEEIISDQLECFDHALHLLACQKSYPAKKLSQEALSDGELLKLSQNAERMEEFIETIEQEAIPRLEIGDIPESKQGTIYGGNPTHPDRLTPTERYRAIMTSYRIWAICLHGWDRDIVQPQVDPISPRNLFYLRDLVHWALIHEFPGDDKWESFQLVKAMISALGNFYYDNHGRPPPQFHSDYDGDVDRRLFTIWDHWQDNLKSVVCGMPLENLKRDAAAKAKNHLWNEEPGDDCFVVRD
;
A
#
# COMPACT_ATOMS: atom_id res chain seq x y z
N MET A 1 53.50 -1.11 -58.21
CA MET A 1 52.07 -1.07 -57.87
C MET A 1 51.97 -1.55 -56.44
N GLU A 2 52.18 -0.63 -55.49
CA GLU A 2 52.03 -0.88 -54.06
C GLU A 2 50.59 -0.54 -53.70
N VAL A 3 49.82 -1.56 -53.33
CA VAL A 3 48.48 -1.38 -52.76
C VAL A 3 48.69 -1.24 -51.26
N SER A 4 48.71 0.00 -50.80
CA SER A 4 48.77 0.35 -49.39
C SER A 4 47.42 0.01 -48.77
N ASP A 5 47.39 -1.07 -48.01
CA ASP A 5 46.23 -1.56 -47.26
C ASP A 5 46.09 -0.71 -45.98
N THR A 6 45.48 0.45 -46.11
CA THR A 6 45.11 1.31 -44.97
C THR A 6 43.93 0.68 -44.25
N MET A 7 44.24 -0.19 -43.27
CA MET A 7 43.34 -0.53 -42.18
C MET A 7 43.05 0.72 -41.36
N LEU A 8 41.98 1.41 -41.72
CA LEU A 8 41.29 2.35 -40.84
C LEU A 8 40.60 1.53 -39.75
N ASP A 9 41.34 1.27 -38.67
CA ASP A 9 40.79 0.88 -37.38
C ASP A 9 39.81 1.98 -36.97
N ASN A 10 38.53 1.73 -37.25
CA ASN A 10 37.43 2.59 -36.89
C ASN A 10 37.23 2.43 -35.38
N GLN A 11 38.10 3.07 -34.61
CA GLN A 11 37.97 3.29 -33.17
C GLN A 11 36.80 4.25 -32.93
N ASN A 12 35.59 3.83 -33.29
CA ASN A 12 34.39 4.29 -32.60
C ASN A 12 34.50 3.73 -31.19
N GLY A 13 35.27 4.43 -30.35
CA GLY A 13 35.44 4.15 -28.94
C GLY A 13 34.07 4.27 -28.29
N THR A 14 33.35 3.16 -28.26
CA THR A 14 32.17 3.01 -27.42
C THR A 14 32.62 3.29 -26.00
N LEU A 15 32.26 4.46 -25.48
CA LEU A 15 32.38 4.81 -24.07
C LEU A 15 31.64 3.72 -23.30
N GLY A 16 32.38 2.73 -22.82
CA GLY A 16 31.82 1.65 -22.03
C GLY A 16 31.30 2.24 -20.72
N LEU A 17 30.14 1.79 -20.26
CA LEU A 17 29.54 2.21 -18.99
C LEU A 17 30.56 2.19 -17.85
N VAL A 18 31.42 1.16 -17.83
CA VAL A 18 32.52 0.97 -16.87
C VAL A 18 33.66 1.98 -16.99
N SER A 19 33.60 2.98 -17.85
CA SER A 19 34.59 4.08 -17.95
C SER A 19 34.12 5.37 -17.29
N LEU A 20 32.82 5.46 -16.96
CA LEU A 20 32.20 6.65 -16.36
C LEU A 20 32.68 6.87 -14.91
N PRO A 21 32.79 8.13 -14.45
CA PRO A 21 33.08 8.45 -13.04
C PRO A 21 32.12 7.78 -12.05
N THR A 22 32.60 7.48 -10.85
CA THR A 22 31.83 6.78 -9.80
C THR A 22 30.54 7.51 -9.45
N GLU A 23 30.56 8.85 -9.43
CA GLU A 23 29.40 9.69 -9.14
C GLU A 23 28.29 9.51 -10.19
N ILE A 24 28.70 9.35 -11.45
CA ILE A 24 27.76 9.08 -12.55
C ILE A 24 27.20 7.66 -12.44
N LEU A 25 28.04 6.68 -12.11
CA LEU A 25 27.58 5.31 -11.89
C LEU A 25 26.60 5.21 -10.72
N ALA A 26 26.89 5.87 -9.60
CA ALA A 26 25.99 5.95 -8.45
C ALA A 26 24.67 6.65 -8.82
N SER A 27 24.70 7.70 -9.63
CA SER A 27 23.48 8.36 -10.14
C SER A 27 22.66 7.43 -11.04
N ILE A 28 23.30 6.59 -11.85
CA ILE A 28 22.61 5.58 -12.66
C ILE A 28 21.93 4.54 -11.77
N TYR A 29 22.60 4.09 -10.69
CA TYR A 29 22.00 3.20 -9.70
C TYR A 29 20.77 3.80 -9.03
N LYS A 30 20.86 5.07 -8.64
CA LYS A 30 19.75 5.82 -8.03
C LYS A 30 18.55 5.97 -8.96
N ALA A 31 18.79 6.06 -10.27
CA ALA A 31 17.75 6.17 -11.28
C ALA A 31 17.10 4.82 -11.68
N GLN A 32 17.44 3.70 -11.02
CA GLN A 32 16.81 2.41 -11.31
C GLN A 32 15.39 2.34 -10.76
N SER A 33 14.50 1.67 -11.50
CA SER A 33 13.08 1.49 -11.14
C SER A 33 12.85 0.50 -9.99
N SER A 34 13.82 -0.35 -9.68
CA SER A 34 13.67 -1.37 -8.63
C SER A 34 15.01 -1.79 -8.04
N PHE A 35 15.00 -2.43 -6.86
CA PHE A 35 16.22 -3.05 -6.35
C PHE A 35 16.68 -4.22 -7.22
N ALA A 36 15.77 -4.92 -7.90
CA ALA A 36 16.13 -6.00 -8.80
C ALA A 36 17.02 -5.48 -9.96
N ASP A 37 16.67 -4.34 -10.55
CA ASP A 37 17.44 -3.70 -11.61
C ASP A 37 18.82 -3.24 -11.13
N ALA A 38 18.87 -2.60 -9.94
CA ALA A 38 20.12 -2.22 -9.30
C ALA A 38 21.01 -3.44 -9.04
N LEU A 39 20.46 -4.52 -8.49
CA LEU A 39 21.21 -5.75 -8.22
C LEU A 39 21.71 -6.40 -9.52
N ASN A 40 20.88 -6.45 -10.56
CA ASN A 40 21.26 -6.93 -11.88
C ASN A 40 22.42 -6.11 -12.47
N LEU A 41 22.35 -4.77 -12.37
CA LEU A 41 23.43 -3.88 -12.78
C LEU A 41 24.73 -4.19 -12.03
N SER A 42 24.67 -4.42 -10.72
CA SER A 42 25.82 -4.78 -9.89
C SER A 42 26.42 -6.16 -10.22
N ALA A 43 25.61 -7.06 -10.78
CA ALA A 43 26.04 -8.39 -11.16
C ALA A 43 26.84 -8.40 -12.48
N THR A 44 26.74 -7.34 -13.30
CA THR A 44 27.34 -7.31 -14.65
C THR A 44 28.87 -7.31 -14.65
N CYS A 45 29.53 -6.58 -13.74
CA CYS A 45 31.00 -6.55 -13.65
C CYS A 45 31.51 -6.12 -12.27
N HIS A 46 32.81 -6.33 -12.02
CA HIS A 46 33.45 -6.00 -10.74
C HIS A 46 33.35 -4.52 -10.38
N ARG A 47 33.62 -3.61 -11.32
CA ARG A 47 33.57 -2.15 -11.07
C ARG A 47 32.18 -1.72 -10.59
N LEU A 48 31.11 -2.20 -11.25
CA LEU A 48 29.74 -1.86 -10.88
C LEU A 48 29.35 -2.45 -9.53
N ARG A 49 29.82 -3.68 -9.22
CA ARG A 49 29.67 -4.28 -7.91
C ARG A 49 30.36 -3.47 -6.80
N ASP A 50 31.54 -2.93 -7.08
CA ASP A 50 32.28 -2.13 -6.10
C ASP A 50 31.54 -0.82 -5.81
N VAL A 51 31.03 -0.13 -6.85
CA VAL A 51 30.17 1.06 -6.70
C VAL A 51 28.91 0.73 -5.89
N TRP A 52 28.24 -0.38 -6.18
CA TRP A 52 27.07 -0.83 -5.41
C TRP A 52 27.41 -0.99 -3.94
N LYS A 53 28.51 -1.67 -3.60
CA LYS A 53 28.92 -1.90 -2.21
C LYS A 53 29.30 -0.61 -1.48
N GLU A 54 30.04 0.27 -2.15
CA GLU A 54 30.52 1.53 -1.57
C GLU A 54 29.37 2.51 -1.31
N HIS A 55 28.41 2.60 -2.23
CA HIS A 55 27.31 3.58 -2.18
C HIS A 55 25.95 2.96 -1.83
N ARG A 56 25.93 1.73 -1.32
CA ARG A 56 24.71 0.92 -1.11
C ARG A 56 23.63 1.66 -0.34
N GLY A 57 23.97 2.27 0.79
CA GLY A 57 23.00 2.97 1.65
C GLY A 57 22.28 4.08 0.91
N LEU A 58 23.02 4.94 0.20
CA LEU A 58 22.48 6.08 -0.55
C LEU A 58 21.65 5.63 -1.77
N ILE A 59 22.03 4.53 -2.41
CA ILE A 59 21.27 3.97 -3.53
C ILE A 59 19.95 3.41 -3.02
N ILE A 60 19.97 2.65 -1.92
CA ILE A 60 18.78 2.07 -1.32
C ILE A 60 17.82 3.16 -0.84
N GLU A 61 18.33 4.19 -0.17
CA GLU A 61 17.53 5.31 0.33
C GLU A 61 16.78 6.04 -0.79
N GLU A 62 17.45 6.27 -1.93
CA GLU A 62 16.81 6.89 -3.09
C GLU A 62 15.72 5.99 -3.68
N ILE A 63 16.03 4.71 -3.93
CA ILE A 63 15.06 3.77 -4.52
C ILE A 63 13.84 3.61 -3.60
N ILE A 64 14.03 3.59 -2.27
CA ILE A 64 12.91 3.55 -1.31
C ILE A 64 12.04 4.78 -1.45
N SER A 65 12.65 5.96 -1.45
CA SER A 65 11.94 7.24 -1.44
C SER A 65 11.10 7.43 -2.71
N ASP A 66 11.62 6.97 -3.85
CA ASP A 66 10.99 7.20 -5.14
C ASP A 66 10.04 6.08 -5.58
N GLN A 67 10.28 4.83 -5.18
CA GLN A 67 9.64 3.66 -5.81
C GLN A 67 8.90 2.73 -4.86
N LEU A 68 9.17 2.78 -3.55
CA LEU A 68 8.61 1.80 -2.60
C LEU A 68 7.60 2.45 -1.64
N GLU A 69 6.37 2.60 -2.14
CA GLU A 69 5.25 3.08 -1.36
C GLU A 69 5.02 2.22 -0.11
N CYS A 70 4.77 2.88 1.02
CA CYS A 70 4.56 2.23 2.32
C CYS A 70 5.73 1.31 2.75
N PHE A 71 6.98 1.72 2.54
CA PHE A 71 8.19 0.93 2.84
C PHE A 71 8.17 0.24 4.22
N ASP A 72 7.77 0.93 5.29
CA ASP A 72 7.69 0.34 6.63
C ASP A 72 6.78 -0.90 6.69
N HIS A 73 5.71 -0.91 5.88
CA HIS A 73 4.77 -2.02 5.81
C HIS A 73 5.30 -3.16 4.94
N ALA A 74 6.03 -2.83 3.87
CA ALA A 74 6.77 -3.82 3.08
C ALA A 74 7.87 -4.51 3.91
N LEU A 75 8.60 -3.75 4.74
CA LEU A 75 9.57 -4.26 5.70
C LEU A 75 8.91 -5.16 6.76
N HIS A 76 7.76 -4.75 7.28
CA HIS A 76 7.01 -5.57 8.23
C HIS A 76 6.60 -6.91 7.62
N LEU A 77 6.07 -6.90 6.39
CA LEU A 77 5.76 -8.12 5.64
C LEU A 77 7.00 -9.01 5.49
N LEU A 78 8.14 -8.44 5.08
CA LEU A 78 9.39 -9.19 4.94
C LEU A 78 9.82 -9.83 6.28
N ALA A 79 9.68 -9.11 7.39
CA ALA A 79 9.96 -9.65 8.71
C ALA A 79 9.07 -10.86 9.03
N CYS A 80 7.77 -10.77 8.75
CA CYS A 80 6.82 -11.87 8.93
C CYS A 80 7.16 -13.08 8.05
N GLN A 81 7.52 -12.87 6.78
CA GLN A 81 7.95 -13.94 5.85
C GLN A 81 9.20 -14.70 6.35
N LYS A 82 10.05 -14.04 7.13
CA LYS A 82 11.29 -14.62 7.70
C LYS A 82 11.11 -15.13 9.13
N SER A 83 9.93 -14.98 9.72
CA SER A 83 9.68 -15.21 11.15
C SER A 83 10.64 -14.41 12.04
N TYR A 84 11.02 -13.20 11.60
CA TYR A 84 11.83 -12.29 12.38
C TYR A 84 10.96 -11.48 13.35
N PRO A 85 11.46 -11.15 14.56
CA PRO A 85 10.78 -10.17 15.39
C PRO A 85 10.81 -8.82 14.67
N ALA A 86 9.63 -8.19 14.54
CA ALA A 86 9.38 -7.01 13.70
C ALA A 86 10.37 -5.83 13.89
N LYS A 87 11.04 -5.73 15.04
CA LYS A 87 12.01 -4.67 15.35
C LYS A 87 13.44 -4.89 14.83
N LYS A 88 13.74 -5.99 14.14
CA LYS A 88 15.14 -6.35 13.79
C LYS A 88 15.61 -5.90 12.41
N LEU A 89 14.72 -5.62 11.46
CA LEU A 89 15.13 -5.21 10.12
C LEU A 89 15.26 -3.68 10.08
N SER A 90 16.50 -3.19 9.99
CA SER A 90 16.77 -1.81 9.57
C SER A 90 17.15 -1.80 8.08
N GLN A 91 16.91 -0.67 7.41
CA GLN A 91 17.26 -0.48 6.01
C GLN A 91 18.73 -0.79 5.72
N GLU A 92 19.65 -0.40 6.60
CA GLU A 92 21.09 -0.63 6.40
C GLU A 92 21.48 -2.11 6.56
N ALA A 93 20.68 -2.87 7.30
CA ALA A 93 20.94 -4.28 7.60
C ALA A 93 20.35 -5.24 6.56
N LEU A 94 19.54 -4.75 5.61
CA LEU A 94 18.97 -5.59 4.56
C LEU A 94 20.08 -6.22 3.73
N SER A 95 19.99 -7.51 3.45
CA SER A 95 20.81 -8.22 2.47
C SER A 95 20.30 -8.01 1.04
N ASP A 96 21.14 -8.29 0.04
CA ASP A 96 20.73 -8.18 -1.37
C ASP A 96 19.56 -9.13 -1.72
N GLY A 97 19.49 -10.30 -1.08
CA GLY A 97 18.36 -11.22 -1.22
C GLY A 97 17.06 -10.67 -0.62
N GLU A 98 17.15 -9.89 0.45
CA GLU A 98 15.99 -9.22 1.06
C GLU A 98 15.51 -8.04 0.22
N LEU A 99 16.42 -7.27 -0.39
CA LEU A 99 16.07 -6.22 -1.34
C LEU A 99 15.37 -6.77 -2.59
N LEU A 100 15.85 -7.91 -3.11
CA LEU A 100 15.17 -8.60 -4.21
C LEU A 100 13.77 -9.05 -3.77
N LYS A 101 13.61 -9.57 -2.56
CA LYS A 101 12.31 -10.00 -2.04
C LYS A 101 11.35 -8.82 -1.84
N LEU A 102 11.84 -7.67 -1.39
CA LEU A 102 11.05 -6.44 -1.29
C LEU A 102 10.56 -5.99 -2.68
N SER A 103 11.41 -6.05 -3.70
CA SER A 103 11.01 -5.71 -5.08
C SER A 103 9.90 -6.64 -5.58
N GLN A 104 10.03 -7.95 -5.34
CA GLN A 104 9.00 -8.94 -5.70
C GLN A 104 7.68 -8.72 -4.96
N ASN A 105 7.75 -8.38 -3.67
CA ASN A 105 6.56 -8.09 -2.89
C ASN A 105 5.88 -6.79 -3.38
N ALA A 106 6.66 -5.78 -3.79
CA ALA A 106 6.16 -4.54 -4.35
C ALA A 106 5.51 -4.75 -5.73
N GLU A 107 6.14 -5.51 -6.61
CA GLU A 107 5.57 -5.88 -7.92
C GLU A 107 4.21 -6.58 -7.76
N ARG A 108 4.12 -7.57 -6.86
CA ARG A 108 2.84 -8.22 -6.54
C ARG A 108 1.80 -7.25 -5.95
N MET A 109 2.26 -6.25 -5.20
CA MET A 109 1.38 -5.22 -4.68
C MET A 109 0.83 -4.35 -5.80
N GLU A 110 1.67 -3.92 -6.73
CA GLU A 110 1.26 -3.16 -7.91
C GLU A 110 0.22 -3.92 -8.74
N GLU A 111 0.47 -5.21 -9.02
CA GLU A 111 -0.50 -6.07 -9.71
C GLU A 111 -1.87 -6.08 -9.00
N PHE A 112 -1.87 -6.15 -7.66
CA PHE A 112 -3.10 -6.12 -6.87
C PHE A 112 -3.80 -4.75 -6.93
N ILE A 113 -3.05 -3.66 -6.83
CA ILE A 113 -3.59 -2.30 -6.95
C ILE A 113 -4.18 -2.05 -8.33
N GLU A 114 -3.53 -2.54 -9.39
CA GLU A 114 -4.05 -2.46 -10.75
C GLU A 114 -5.42 -3.12 -10.87
N THR A 115 -5.71 -4.22 -10.13
CA THR A 115 -7.06 -4.80 -10.12
C THR A 115 -8.11 -3.85 -9.55
N ILE A 116 -7.77 -3.08 -8.50
CA ILE A 116 -8.67 -2.08 -7.91
C ILE A 116 -8.94 -0.97 -8.94
N GLU A 117 -7.89 -0.47 -9.58
CA GLU A 117 -7.99 0.59 -10.58
C GLU A 117 -8.79 0.16 -11.81
N GLN A 118 -8.60 -1.07 -12.28
CA GLN A 118 -9.24 -1.57 -13.50
C GLN A 118 -10.66 -2.08 -13.28
N GLU A 119 -10.98 -2.61 -12.09
CA GLU A 119 -12.26 -3.28 -11.85
C GLU A 119 -13.18 -2.55 -10.87
N ALA A 120 -12.63 -1.91 -9.83
CA ALA A 120 -13.44 -1.22 -8.83
C ALA A 120 -13.79 0.22 -9.26
N ILE A 121 -12.80 1.00 -9.71
CA ILE A 121 -13.01 2.41 -10.09
C ILE A 121 -14.07 2.57 -11.19
N PRO A 122 -14.10 1.79 -12.29
CA PRO A 122 -15.11 1.97 -13.33
C PRO A 122 -16.54 1.71 -12.89
N ARG A 123 -16.72 0.99 -11.78
CA ARG A 123 -18.01 0.66 -11.19
C ARG A 123 -18.37 1.58 -10.02
N LEU A 124 -17.47 2.50 -9.67
CA LEU A 124 -17.66 3.41 -8.56
C LEU A 124 -18.70 4.48 -8.92
N GLU A 125 -19.86 4.37 -8.30
CA GLU A 125 -20.87 5.42 -8.32
C GLU A 125 -20.53 6.50 -7.29
N ILE A 126 -20.05 7.66 -7.74
CA ILE A 126 -19.94 8.84 -6.88
C ILE A 126 -21.33 9.46 -6.74
N GLY A 127 -22.02 9.10 -5.65
CA GLY A 127 -23.24 9.77 -5.20
C GLY A 127 -22.96 10.82 -4.12
N ASP A 128 -23.72 11.91 -4.12
CA ASP A 128 -23.90 12.82 -2.97
C ASP A 128 -22.61 13.44 -2.37
N ILE A 129 -21.62 13.85 -3.17
CA ILE A 129 -20.54 14.71 -2.65
C ILE A 129 -21.18 16.04 -2.20
N PRO A 130 -21.06 16.44 -0.91
CA PRO A 130 -21.60 17.70 -0.43
C PRO A 130 -21.07 18.88 -1.25
N GLU A 131 -21.91 19.86 -1.59
CA GLU A 131 -21.50 21.04 -2.39
C GLU A 131 -20.26 21.73 -1.80
N SER A 132 -20.14 21.78 -0.47
CA SER A 132 -18.99 22.35 0.24
C SER A 132 -17.66 21.62 0.01
N LYS A 133 -17.69 20.40 -0.53
CA LYS A 133 -16.53 19.52 -0.74
C LYS A 133 -16.27 19.17 -2.19
N GLN A 134 -17.16 19.57 -3.09
CA GLN A 134 -16.98 19.35 -4.53
C GLN A 134 -15.64 19.94 -4.98
N GLY A 135 -15.28 21.16 -4.56
CA GLY A 135 -14.02 21.80 -4.95
C GLY A 135 -12.73 21.16 -4.40
N THR A 136 -12.80 20.38 -3.33
CA THR A 136 -11.62 19.77 -2.69
C THR A 136 -11.43 18.31 -3.09
N ILE A 137 -12.53 17.56 -3.26
CA ILE A 137 -12.52 16.14 -3.56
C ILE A 137 -12.48 15.94 -5.08
N TYR A 138 -11.46 15.23 -5.58
CA TYR A 138 -11.21 15.02 -7.01
C TYR A 138 -11.17 16.31 -7.86
N GLY A 139 -10.87 17.45 -7.23
CA GLY A 139 -10.72 18.74 -7.90
C GLY A 139 -12.00 19.30 -8.54
N GLY A 140 -13.18 19.06 -7.96
CA GLY A 140 -14.45 19.54 -8.54
C GLY A 140 -15.13 18.55 -9.48
N ASN A 141 -14.48 17.43 -9.81
CA ASN A 141 -15.02 16.50 -10.78
C ASN A 141 -16.15 15.67 -10.16
N PRO A 142 -17.28 15.50 -10.89
CA PRO A 142 -18.39 14.67 -10.43
C PRO A 142 -18.07 13.16 -10.50
N THR A 143 -16.93 12.79 -11.07
CA THR A 143 -16.49 11.41 -11.28
C THR A 143 -15.12 11.19 -10.65
N HIS A 144 -14.89 9.94 -10.24
CA HIS A 144 -13.60 9.51 -9.73
C HIS A 144 -12.55 9.62 -10.86
N PRO A 145 -11.29 9.96 -10.57
CA PRO A 145 -10.20 9.76 -11.51
C PRO A 145 -10.12 8.29 -11.97
N ASP A 146 -9.46 8.03 -13.10
CA ASP A 146 -9.27 6.67 -13.62
C ASP A 146 -8.27 5.82 -12.81
N ARG A 147 -7.59 6.44 -11.84
CA ARG A 147 -6.62 5.82 -10.94
C ARG A 147 -6.89 6.22 -9.50
N LEU A 148 -6.30 5.48 -8.57
CA LEU A 148 -6.33 5.87 -7.16
C LEU A 148 -5.61 7.22 -7.01
N THR A 149 -6.21 8.13 -6.24
CA THR A 149 -5.49 9.31 -5.77
C THR A 149 -4.31 8.90 -4.89
N PRO A 150 -3.29 9.76 -4.68
CA PRO A 150 -2.14 9.43 -3.84
C PRO A 150 -2.54 8.94 -2.43
N THR A 151 -3.58 9.52 -1.85
CA THR A 151 -4.12 9.17 -0.54
C THR A 151 -4.86 7.83 -0.53
N GLU A 152 -5.69 7.56 -1.54
CA GLU A 152 -6.38 6.27 -1.70
C GLU A 152 -5.39 5.14 -1.94
N ARG A 153 -4.40 5.39 -2.80
CA ARG A 153 -3.35 4.45 -3.15
C ARG A 153 -2.50 4.08 -1.95
N TYR A 154 -2.06 5.07 -1.16
CA TYR A 154 -1.37 4.82 0.10
C TYR A 154 -2.18 3.92 1.03
N ARG A 155 -3.48 4.22 1.26
CA ARG A 155 -4.35 3.41 2.12
C ARG A 155 -4.51 1.98 1.60
N ALA A 156 -4.64 1.83 0.29
CA ALA A 156 -4.78 0.54 -0.37
C ALA A 156 -3.50 -0.30 -0.22
N ILE A 157 -2.33 0.24 -0.57
CA ILE A 157 -1.03 -0.44 -0.46
C ILE A 157 -0.72 -0.80 0.99
N MET A 158 -0.84 0.17 1.90
CA MET A 158 -0.61 0.02 3.35
C MET A 158 -1.44 -1.13 3.92
N THR A 159 -2.75 -1.13 3.64
CA THR A 159 -3.67 -2.14 4.15
C THR A 159 -3.43 -3.50 3.52
N SER A 160 -3.09 -3.55 2.23
CA SER A 160 -2.82 -4.79 1.51
C SER A 160 -1.55 -5.48 2.01
N TYR A 161 -0.49 -4.73 2.31
CA TYR A 161 0.69 -5.29 2.98
C TYR A 161 0.33 -5.90 4.34
N ARG A 162 -0.57 -5.24 5.09
CA ARG A 162 -1.03 -5.73 6.38
C ARG A 162 -1.88 -7.00 6.26
N ILE A 163 -2.79 -7.06 5.28
CA ILE A 163 -3.54 -8.28 4.94
C ILE A 163 -2.56 -9.41 4.68
N TRP A 164 -1.58 -9.18 3.79
CA TRP A 164 -0.59 -10.19 3.45
C TRP A 164 0.19 -10.66 4.68
N ALA A 165 0.72 -9.74 5.49
CA ALA A 165 1.49 -10.08 6.68
C ALA A 165 0.68 -10.93 7.69
N ILE A 166 -0.60 -10.61 7.90
CA ILE A 166 -1.47 -11.36 8.81
C ILE A 166 -1.84 -12.74 8.22
N CYS A 167 -2.12 -12.81 6.91
CA CYS A 167 -2.46 -14.05 6.22
C CYS A 167 -1.33 -15.09 6.23
N LEU A 168 -0.06 -14.67 6.32
CA LEU A 168 1.06 -15.60 6.56
C LEU A 168 0.90 -16.44 7.84
N HIS A 169 0.08 -15.98 8.77
CA HIS A 169 -0.27 -16.66 10.02
C HIS A 169 -1.74 -17.07 10.09
N GLY A 170 -2.45 -17.05 8.95
CA GLY A 170 -3.90 -17.16 8.80
C GLY A 170 -4.56 -18.42 9.33
N TRP A 171 -3.78 -19.37 9.83
CA TRP A 171 -4.21 -20.66 10.36
C TRP A 171 -4.35 -20.61 11.89
N ASP A 172 -3.67 -19.68 12.56
CA ASP A 172 -3.59 -19.62 14.02
C ASP A 172 -4.26 -18.36 14.56
N ARG A 173 -5.42 -18.55 15.20
CA ARG A 173 -6.17 -17.45 15.82
C ARG A 173 -5.37 -16.76 16.92
N ASP A 174 -4.57 -17.49 17.67
CA ASP A 174 -3.80 -16.97 18.80
C ASP A 174 -2.63 -16.09 18.32
N ILE A 175 -2.26 -16.18 17.04
CA ILE A 175 -1.29 -15.30 16.38
C ILE A 175 -1.98 -14.14 15.65
N VAL A 176 -3.12 -14.41 15.00
CA VAL A 176 -3.83 -13.40 14.20
C VAL A 176 -4.54 -12.36 15.08
N GLN A 177 -5.23 -12.77 16.15
CA GLN A 177 -6.00 -11.84 16.98
C GLN A 177 -5.13 -10.73 17.60
N PRO A 178 -3.96 -11.02 18.21
CA PRO A 178 -3.09 -9.98 18.77
C PRO A 178 -2.50 -9.01 17.75
N GLN A 179 -2.49 -9.37 16.46
CA GLN A 179 -2.07 -8.46 15.38
C GLN A 179 -3.19 -7.54 14.93
N VAL A 180 -4.45 -7.99 15.03
CA VAL A 180 -5.63 -7.23 14.62
C VAL A 180 -6.13 -6.30 15.72
N ASP A 181 -6.10 -6.73 16.99
CA ASP A 181 -6.57 -5.94 18.14
C ASP A 181 -5.97 -4.52 18.27
N PRO A 182 -4.66 -4.28 18.01
CA PRO A 182 -4.08 -2.94 18.12
C PRO A 182 -4.33 -2.06 16.89
N ILE A 183 -4.97 -2.58 15.83
CA ILE A 183 -5.26 -1.79 14.64
C ILE A 183 -6.27 -0.69 14.99
N SER A 184 -6.01 0.53 14.53
CA SER A 184 -6.92 1.65 14.77
C SER A 184 -8.30 1.37 14.16
N PRO A 185 -9.39 1.90 14.75
CA PRO A 185 -10.75 1.66 14.24
C PRO A 185 -10.91 2.01 12.76
N ARG A 186 -10.31 3.13 12.34
CA ARG A 186 -10.24 3.56 10.94
C ARG A 186 -9.62 2.48 10.04
N ASN A 187 -8.49 1.93 10.45
CA ASN A 187 -7.76 0.95 9.62
C ASN A 187 -8.41 -0.44 9.67
N LEU A 188 -9.22 -0.75 10.70
CA LEU A 188 -10.09 -1.93 10.69
C LEU A 188 -11.17 -1.83 9.60
N PHE A 189 -11.64 -0.62 9.27
CA PHE A 189 -12.57 -0.42 8.15
C PHE A 189 -11.89 -0.62 6.80
N TYR A 190 -10.69 -0.08 6.61
CA TYR A 190 -9.90 -0.33 5.40
C TYR A 190 -9.63 -1.82 5.22
N LEU A 191 -9.21 -2.49 6.31
CA LEU A 191 -8.95 -3.92 6.33
C LEU A 191 -10.19 -4.72 5.95
N ARG A 192 -11.36 -4.32 6.46
CA ARG A 192 -12.65 -4.96 6.15
C ARG A 192 -12.99 -4.87 4.68
N ASP A 193 -12.78 -3.73 4.06
CA ASP A 193 -13.10 -3.57 2.65
C ASP A 193 -12.11 -4.33 1.75
N LEU A 194 -10.82 -4.18 2.02
CA LEU A 194 -9.78 -4.77 1.19
C LEU A 194 -9.63 -6.28 1.40
N VAL A 195 -10.00 -6.86 2.54
CA VAL A 195 -9.96 -8.33 2.70
C VAL A 195 -10.98 -9.02 1.81
N HIS A 196 -12.15 -8.39 1.57
CA HIS A 196 -13.12 -8.94 0.64
C HIS A 196 -12.59 -8.87 -0.79
N TRP A 197 -11.96 -7.75 -1.17
CA TRP A 197 -11.29 -7.61 -2.46
C TRP A 197 -10.18 -8.64 -2.65
N ALA A 198 -9.31 -8.78 -1.66
CA ALA A 198 -8.23 -9.75 -1.63
C ALA A 198 -8.72 -11.20 -1.82
N LEU A 199 -9.83 -11.58 -1.19
CA LEU A 199 -10.44 -12.90 -1.34
C LEU A 199 -10.95 -13.21 -2.76
N ILE A 200 -11.38 -12.18 -3.50
CA ILE A 200 -11.88 -12.33 -4.88
C ILE A 200 -10.70 -12.51 -5.84
N HIS A 201 -9.65 -11.72 -5.62
CA HIS A 201 -8.45 -11.69 -6.47
C HIS A 201 -7.33 -12.60 -5.97
N GLU A 202 -7.62 -13.53 -5.06
CA GLU A 202 -6.67 -14.55 -4.57
C GLU A 202 -5.36 -13.93 -4.06
N PHE A 203 -5.50 -12.81 -3.33
CA PHE A 203 -4.41 -12.09 -2.69
C PHE A 203 -4.37 -12.40 -1.19
N PRO A 204 -3.19 -12.64 -0.59
CA PRO A 204 -1.87 -12.68 -1.23
C PRO A 204 -1.55 -14.02 -1.92
N GLY A 205 -2.44 -15.00 -1.86
CA GLY A 205 -2.31 -16.29 -2.54
C GLY A 205 -3.66 -17.01 -2.62
N ASP A 206 -3.65 -18.16 -3.30
CA ASP A 206 -4.88 -18.87 -3.70
C ASP A 206 -5.61 -19.54 -2.52
N ASP A 207 -4.94 -19.68 -1.36
CA ASP A 207 -5.54 -20.31 -0.20
C ASP A 207 -6.42 -19.36 0.60
N LYS A 208 -7.72 -19.36 0.27
CA LYS A 208 -8.76 -18.59 0.95
C LYS A 208 -8.85 -18.88 2.45
N TRP A 209 -8.36 -20.02 2.94
CA TRP A 209 -8.35 -20.32 4.37
C TRP A 209 -7.42 -19.40 5.16
N GLU A 210 -6.37 -18.85 4.53
CA GLU A 210 -5.44 -17.90 5.14
C GLU A 210 -6.12 -16.59 5.57
N SER A 211 -7.22 -16.23 4.89
CA SER A 211 -7.98 -15.02 5.19
C SER A 211 -9.10 -15.25 6.22
N PHE A 212 -9.46 -16.50 6.52
CA PHE A 212 -10.61 -16.81 7.38
C PHE A 212 -10.40 -16.34 8.82
N GLN A 213 -9.22 -16.58 9.40
CA GLN A 213 -8.93 -16.10 10.76
C GLN A 213 -8.82 -14.58 10.81
N LEU A 214 -8.30 -13.95 9.75
CA LEU A 214 -8.26 -12.50 9.61
C LEU A 214 -9.67 -11.90 9.66
N VAL A 215 -10.61 -12.43 8.85
CA VAL A 215 -12.00 -11.97 8.85
C VAL A 215 -12.64 -12.12 10.23
N LYS A 216 -12.44 -13.26 10.90
CA LYS A 216 -12.95 -13.48 12.26
C LYS A 216 -12.37 -12.51 13.28
N ALA A 217 -11.05 -12.34 13.27
CA ALA A 217 -10.35 -11.48 14.21
C ALA A 217 -10.78 -10.02 14.03
N MET A 218 -10.95 -9.59 12.78
CA MET A 218 -11.45 -8.27 12.43
C MET A 218 -12.90 -8.04 12.88
N ILE A 219 -13.81 -9.00 12.65
CA ILE A 219 -15.19 -8.91 13.16
C ILE A 219 -15.18 -8.81 14.69
N SER A 220 -14.34 -9.60 15.36
CA SER A 220 -14.18 -9.54 16.83
C SER A 220 -13.65 -8.19 17.28
N ALA A 221 -12.61 -7.65 16.63
CA ALA A 221 -12.00 -6.36 16.98
C ALA A 221 -12.98 -5.20 16.77
N LEU A 222 -13.71 -5.18 15.65
CA LEU A 222 -14.78 -4.21 15.42
C LEU A 222 -15.91 -4.34 16.45
N GLY A 223 -16.29 -5.58 16.78
CA GLY A 223 -17.26 -5.88 17.83
C GLY A 223 -16.84 -5.25 19.16
N ASN A 224 -15.64 -5.57 19.63
CA ASN A 224 -15.08 -5.06 20.87
C ASN A 224 -15.00 -3.53 20.86
N PHE A 225 -14.44 -2.94 19.78
CA PHE A 225 -14.38 -1.48 19.62
C PHE A 225 -15.75 -0.83 19.80
N TYR A 226 -16.80 -1.36 19.17
CA TYR A 226 -18.14 -0.78 19.25
C TYR A 226 -18.81 -1.00 20.61
N TYR A 227 -18.63 -2.16 21.24
CA TYR A 227 -19.13 -2.38 22.59
C TYR A 227 -18.45 -1.47 23.60
N ASP A 228 -17.13 -1.35 23.55
CA ASP A 228 -16.34 -0.55 24.49
C ASP A 228 -16.61 0.96 24.33
N ASN A 229 -16.81 1.43 23.10
CA ASN A 229 -16.98 2.85 22.82
C ASN A 229 -18.44 3.30 22.69
N HIS A 230 -19.35 2.43 22.29
CA HIS A 230 -20.73 2.82 22.00
C HIS A 230 -21.77 1.97 22.75
N GLY A 231 -21.35 0.95 23.50
CA GLY A 231 -22.25 0.10 24.29
C GLY A 231 -23.18 -0.78 23.47
N ARG A 232 -22.86 -1.03 22.19
CA ARG A 232 -23.72 -1.73 21.22
C ARG A 232 -22.87 -2.37 20.11
N PRO A 233 -23.40 -3.32 19.33
CA PRO A 233 -22.67 -3.91 18.21
C PRO A 233 -22.37 -2.89 17.08
N PRO A 234 -21.40 -3.20 16.20
CA PRO A 234 -21.13 -2.40 15.01
C PRO A 234 -22.39 -2.29 14.13
N PRO A 235 -22.57 -1.16 13.42
CA PRO A 235 -23.65 -1.03 12.45
C PRO A 235 -23.47 -2.13 11.40
N GLN A 236 -24.58 -2.77 11.04
CA GLN A 236 -24.55 -3.71 9.93
C GLN A 236 -24.55 -2.88 8.65
N PHE A 237 -23.47 -2.97 7.88
CA PHE A 237 -23.42 -2.43 6.52
C PHE A 237 -24.23 -3.38 5.64
N HIS A 238 -25.55 -3.24 5.67
CA HIS A 238 -26.40 -3.91 4.71
C HIS A 238 -26.15 -3.25 3.37
N SER A 239 -25.58 -4.02 2.44
CA SER A 239 -25.96 -3.84 1.05
C SER A 239 -27.41 -4.30 0.98
N ASP A 240 -28.36 -3.38 1.00
CA ASP A 240 -29.78 -3.70 0.72
C ASP A 240 -29.97 -4.25 -0.71
N TYR A 241 -28.91 -4.36 -1.49
CA TYR A 241 -28.87 -5.01 -2.80
C TYR A 241 -28.34 -6.44 -2.67
N ASP A 242 -29.27 -7.40 -2.60
CA ASP A 242 -29.09 -8.86 -2.52
C ASP A 242 -28.53 -9.48 -3.83
N GLY A 243 -27.62 -8.78 -4.50
CA GLY A 243 -27.06 -9.21 -5.78
C GLY A 243 -25.96 -8.32 -6.33
N ASP A 244 -25.72 -7.15 -5.73
CA ASP A 244 -24.74 -6.22 -6.26
C ASP A 244 -23.39 -6.35 -5.55
N VAL A 245 -22.56 -7.18 -6.18
CA VAL A 245 -21.14 -7.40 -5.90
C VAL A 245 -20.34 -6.09 -6.04
N ASP A 246 -20.90 -5.03 -6.64
CA ASP A 246 -20.16 -3.84 -7.09
C ASP A 246 -19.95 -2.73 -6.06
N ARG A 247 -20.55 -2.81 -4.87
CA ARG A 247 -20.33 -1.78 -3.84
C ARG A 247 -19.32 -2.21 -2.78
N ARG A 248 -18.11 -2.53 -3.23
CA ARG A 248 -16.96 -2.91 -2.38
C ARG A 248 -16.00 -1.73 -2.31
N LEU A 249 -15.22 -1.62 -1.22
CA LEU A 249 -14.19 -0.58 -1.03
C LEU A 249 -14.65 0.84 -0.62
N PHE A 250 -15.83 1.02 -0.02
CA PHE A 250 -16.30 2.36 0.41
C PHE A 250 -15.27 3.18 1.20
N THR A 251 -14.57 2.51 2.10
CA THR A 251 -13.75 3.16 3.10
C THR A 251 -12.41 3.63 2.56
N ILE A 252 -11.94 3.12 1.41
CA ILE A 252 -10.65 3.57 0.86
C ILE A 252 -10.77 4.91 0.13
N TRP A 253 -11.95 5.25 -0.38
CA TRP A 253 -12.18 6.44 -1.23
C TRP A 253 -12.09 7.75 -0.46
N ASP A 254 -11.47 8.76 -1.06
CA ASP A 254 -11.33 10.12 -0.50
C ASP A 254 -12.70 10.73 -0.16
N HIS A 255 -13.66 10.62 -1.09
CA HIS A 255 -14.99 11.20 -0.93
C HIS A 255 -15.79 10.61 0.24
N TRP A 256 -15.36 9.48 0.79
CA TRP A 256 -16.05 8.78 1.87
C TRP A 256 -15.38 8.95 3.24
N GLN A 257 -14.21 9.59 3.33
CA GLN A 257 -13.47 9.70 4.60
C GLN A 257 -14.25 10.43 5.71
N ASP A 258 -15.10 11.40 5.37
CA ASP A 258 -15.96 12.05 6.36
C ASP A 258 -17.06 11.15 6.91
N ASN A 259 -17.64 10.32 6.04
CA ASN A 259 -18.61 9.33 6.43
C ASN A 259 -17.94 8.29 7.34
N LEU A 260 -16.72 7.86 7.00
CA LEU A 260 -15.91 7.00 7.86
C LEU A 260 -15.65 7.65 9.23
N LYS A 261 -15.25 8.91 9.25
CA LYS A 261 -15.02 9.66 10.50
C LYS A 261 -16.28 9.76 11.32
N SER A 262 -17.43 9.98 10.69
CA SER A 262 -18.74 9.96 11.35
C SER A 262 -19.09 8.57 11.92
N VAL A 263 -18.75 7.49 11.21
CA VAL A 263 -18.98 6.11 11.64
C VAL A 263 -18.06 5.74 12.82
N VAL A 264 -16.79 6.14 12.77
CA VAL A 264 -15.79 5.84 13.81
C VAL A 264 -15.98 6.70 15.06
N CYS A 265 -16.21 8.00 14.91
CA CYS A 265 -16.28 8.94 16.02
C CYS A 265 -17.72 9.19 16.50
N GLY A 266 -18.72 8.93 15.69
CA GLY A 266 -20.12 9.18 15.97
C GLY A 266 -20.88 7.94 16.44
N MET A 267 -22.17 8.12 16.69
CA MET A 267 -23.09 7.01 16.90
C MET A 267 -23.79 6.73 15.56
N PRO A 268 -23.34 5.75 14.75
CA PRO A 268 -24.02 5.42 13.51
C PRO A 268 -25.41 4.86 13.79
N LEU A 269 -26.45 5.50 13.29
CA LEU A 269 -27.79 4.94 13.19
C LEU A 269 -27.82 3.92 12.04
N GLU A 270 -28.96 3.25 11.84
CA GLU A 270 -29.19 2.44 10.64
C GLU A 270 -28.87 3.25 9.37
N ASN A 271 -28.23 2.60 8.39
CA ASN A 271 -27.82 3.18 7.11
C ASN A 271 -26.79 4.32 7.21
N LEU A 272 -25.86 4.24 8.16
CA LEU A 272 -24.74 5.18 8.33
C LEU A 272 -25.16 6.63 8.63
N LYS A 273 -26.45 6.85 8.96
CA LYS A 273 -26.93 8.16 9.41
C LYS A 273 -26.30 8.50 10.74
N ARG A 274 -25.96 9.76 10.96
CA ARG A 274 -25.40 10.21 12.23
C ARG A 274 -26.53 10.53 13.20
N ASP A 275 -26.42 10.04 14.43
CA ASP A 275 -27.20 10.60 15.53
C ASP A 275 -26.71 12.03 15.80
N ALA A 276 -27.54 13.03 15.45
CA ALA A 276 -27.24 14.44 15.64
C ALA A 276 -27.05 14.82 17.12
N ALA A 277 -27.59 14.03 18.05
CA ALA A 277 -27.44 14.25 19.49
C ALA A 277 -26.16 13.62 20.08
N ALA A 278 -25.49 12.73 19.34
CA ALA A 278 -24.31 12.03 19.84
C ALA A 278 -23.06 12.93 19.83
N LYS A 279 -22.39 13.04 20.98
CA LYS A 279 -21.09 13.73 21.09
C LYS A 279 -20.04 12.97 20.30
N ALA A 280 -19.36 13.67 19.38
CA ALA A 280 -18.26 13.10 18.61
C ALA A 280 -17.08 12.71 19.51
N LYS A 281 -16.56 11.50 19.33
CA LYS A 281 -15.35 11.00 19.98
C LYS A 281 -14.13 11.16 19.07
N ASN A 282 -13.72 12.41 18.83
CA ASN A 282 -12.64 12.73 17.87
C ASN A 282 -11.29 12.06 18.20
N HIS A 283 -11.04 11.69 19.46
CA HIS A 283 -9.82 10.96 19.84
C HIS A 283 -9.74 9.54 19.25
N LEU A 284 -10.84 9.02 18.70
CA LEU A 284 -10.85 7.72 18.00
C LEU A 284 -10.38 7.84 16.54
N TRP A 285 -10.26 9.05 16.01
CA TRP A 285 -9.73 9.31 14.68
C TRP A 285 -8.22 9.50 14.76
N ASN A 286 -7.46 8.57 14.17
CA ASN A 286 -6.04 8.74 13.91
C ASN A 286 -5.88 9.48 12.57
N GLU A 287 -5.38 10.72 12.62
CA GLU A 287 -4.99 11.44 11.41
C GLU A 287 -3.80 10.70 10.77
N GLU A 288 -3.85 10.49 9.45
CA GLU A 288 -2.84 9.82 8.62
C GLU A 288 -2.26 10.81 7.59
N PRO A 289 -1.06 10.53 7.04
CA PRO A 289 -0.50 11.38 5.98
C PRO A 289 -1.47 11.58 4.82
N GLY A 290 -1.67 12.83 4.40
CA GLY A 290 -2.59 13.23 3.34
C GLY A 290 -4.00 13.60 3.82
N ASP A 291 -4.34 13.42 5.10
CA ASP A 291 -5.62 13.89 5.64
C ASP A 291 -5.77 15.41 5.63
N ASP A 292 -4.66 16.14 5.61
CA ASP A 292 -4.60 17.59 5.45
C ASP A 292 -5.23 18.07 4.13
N CYS A 293 -5.30 17.20 3.12
CA CYS A 293 -5.97 17.47 1.85
C CYS A 293 -7.51 17.49 1.97
N PHE A 294 -8.08 16.93 3.05
CA PHE A 294 -9.54 16.90 3.27
C PHE A 294 -10.05 18.03 4.17
N VAL A 295 -9.16 18.79 4.78
CA VAL A 295 -9.53 19.94 5.61
C VAL A 295 -9.85 21.11 4.70
N VAL A 296 -11.14 21.42 4.55
CA VAL A 296 -11.59 22.69 3.97
C VAL A 296 -10.94 23.81 4.80
N ARG A 297 -10.06 24.59 4.19
CA ARG A 297 -9.60 25.85 4.78
C ARG A 297 -10.77 26.82 4.66
N ASP A 298 -11.51 26.99 5.75
CA ASP A 298 -12.49 28.07 5.91
C ASP A 298 -11.83 29.45 5.70
#